data_AF-A0A7N0U2A1-F1
#
_entry.id   AF-A0A7N0U2A1-F1
#
_cell.length_a   1.000
_cell.length_b   1.000
_cell.length_c   1.000
_cell.angle_alpha   90.00
_cell.angle_beta   90.00
_cell.angle_gamma   90.00
#
_symmetry.space_group_name_H-M   'P 1'
#
loop_
_entity.id
_entity.type
_entity.pdbx_description
1 polymer ?
#
loop_
_entity_poly.entity_id
_entity_poly.type
_entity_poly.pdbx_seq_one_letter_code
_entity_poly.pdbx_strand_id
1 'polypeptide(L)'
;MGGSEKLRKQLALAARCNQWSYAIYWSISITQPSVLEWGSGYYGGDIKTRKTTQFEEVNTDMFNSKRSDQLRELYESLVAGESNSQARRPSTALSPEDLTDAEWYYLVCMSFVFNIGQGLPGRTFEVGQPIWLCNAHLAESQVFVRSLLAKVTFPSCDIT
;
A
#
# COMPACT_ATOMS: atom_id res chain seq x y z
N MET A 1 5.16 -11.20 -19.45
CA MET A 1 5.31 -10.03 -18.55
C MET A 1 4.07 -9.12 -18.45
N GLY A 2 2.88 -9.49 -18.97
CA GLY A 2 1.69 -8.60 -18.98
C GLY A 2 0.68 -8.73 -17.81
N GLY A 3 0.83 -9.74 -16.93
CA GLY A 3 -0.16 -10.01 -15.87
C GLY A 3 -0.16 -9.00 -14.73
N SER A 4 1.03 -8.56 -14.29
CA SER A 4 1.17 -7.59 -13.19
C SER A 4 0.64 -6.20 -13.56
N GLU A 5 0.84 -5.77 -14.81
CA GLU A 5 0.34 -4.48 -15.29
C GLU A 5 -1.19 -4.41 -15.35
N LYS A 6 -1.82 -5.49 -15.84
CA LYS A 6 -3.29 -5.59 -15.87
C LYS A 6 -3.89 -5.48 -14.47
N LEU A 7 -3.30 -6.19 -13.50
CA LEU A 7 -3.77 -6.18 -12.12
C LEU A 7 -3.63 -4.78 -11.50
N ARG A 8 -2.49 -4.11 -11.68
CA ARG A 8 -2.31 -2.74 -11.18
C ARG A 8 -3.35 -1.76 -11.73
N LYS A 9 -3.68 -1.85 -13.02
CA LYS A 9 -4.77 -1.06 -13.61
C LYS A 9 -6.12 -1.35 -12.98
N GLN A 10 -6.42 -2.61 -12.69
CA GLN A 10 -7.67 -2.98 -12.00
C GLN A 10 -7.70 -2.45 -10.56
N LEU A 11 -6.58 -2.50 -9.85
CA LEU A 11 -6.46 -1.92 -8.50
C LEU A 11 -6.65 -0.40 -8.52
N ALA A 12 -6.04 0.29 -9.49
CA ALA A 12 -6.21 1.74 -9.67
C ALA A 12 -7.68 2.11 -9.94
N LEU A 13 -8.34 1.38 -10.84
CA LEU A 13 -9.76 1.57 -11.13
C LEU A 13 -10.63 1.35 -9.89
N ALA A 14 -10.40 0.27 -9.15
CA ALA A 14 -11.16 -0.03 -7.93
C ALA A 14 -10.96 1.05 -6.86
N ALA A 15 -9.71 1.46 -6.60
CA ALA A 15 -9.42 2.50 -5.63
C ALA A 15 -10.09 3.82 -6.01
N ARG A 16 -10.01 4.23 -7.29
CA ARG A 16 -10.61 5.47 -7.77
C ARG A 16 -12.14 5.47 -7.66
N CYS A 17 -12.81 4.43 -8.15
CA CYS A 17 -14.27 4.34 -8.13
C CYS A 17 -14.85 4.38 -6.71
N ASN A 18 -14.06 3.99 -5.71
CA ASN A 18 -14.46 3.98 -4.30
C ASN A 18 -13.78 5.06 -3.46
N GLN A 19 -13.02 5.99 -4.09
CA GLN A 19 -12.26 7.04 -3.42
C GLN A 19 -11.31 6.54 -2.32
N TRP A 20 -10.69 5.37 -2.51
CA TRP A 20 -9.73 4.81 -1.57
C TRP A 20 -8.33 5.37 -1.78
N SER A 21 -7.60 5.58 -0.69
CA SER A 21 -6.21 6.05 -0.72
C SER A 21 -5.24 5.01 -1.26
N TYR A 22 -5.56 3.72 -1.17
CA TYR A 22 -4.72 2.65 -1.72
C TYR A 22 -5.52 1.37 -1.95
N ALA A 23 -4.96 0.46 -2.74
CA ALA A 23 -5.42 -0.91 -2.90
C ALA A 23 -4.20 -1.85 -2.93
N ILE A 24 -4.29 -2.99 -2.24
CA ILE A 24 -3.21 -3.98 -2.16
C ILE A 24 -3.77 -5.35 -2.51
N TYR A 25 -3.02 -6.07 -3.34
CA TYR A 25 -3.23 -7.47 -3.64
C TYR A 25 -2.22 -8.32 -2.88
N TRP A 26 -2.74 -9.25 -2.07
CA TRP A 26 -1.96 -10.26 -1.37
C TRP A 26 -2.00 -11.56 -2.16
N SER A 27 -0.83 -12.14 -2.44
CA SER A 27 -0.70 -13.40 -3.16
C SER A 27 -0.25 -14.52 -2.23
N ILE A 28 -0.64 -15.76 -2.54
CA ILE A 28 -0.08 -16.94 -1.89
C ILE A 28 1.42 -17.00 -2.22
N SER A 29 2.26 -17.14 -1.20
CA SER A 29 3.70 -17.28 -1.39
C SER A 29 4.02 -18.58 -2.13
N ILE A 30 4.89 -18.49 -3.12
CA ILE A 30 5.35 -19.66 -3.89
C ILE A 30 6.19 -20.59 -3.00
N THR A 31 6.92 -20.01 -2.04
CA THR A 31 7.82 -20.76 -1.15
C THR A 31 7.10 -21.35 0.06
N GLN A 32 6.00 -20.71 0.50
CA GLN A 32 5.22 -21.10 1.67
C GLN A 32 3.72 -20.96 1.36
N PRO A 33 3.05 -22.00 0.84
CA PRO A 33 1.65 -21.91 0.42
C PRO A 33 0.65 -21.60 1.53
N SER A 34 1.06 -21.71 2.81
CA SER A 34 0.25 -21.35 3.98
C SER A 34 0.27 -19.84 4.30
N VAL A 35 0.95 -19.05 3.47
CA VAL A 35 1.28 -17.66 3.76
C VAL A 35 0.89 -16.76 2.59
N LEU A 36 0.32 -15.61 2.92
CA LEU A 36 0.06 -14.51 2.00
C LEU A 36 1.14 -13.44 2.14
N GLU A 37 1.72 -13.05 1.01
CA GLU A 37 2.73 -12.00 0.88
C GLU A 37 2.24 -10.87 -0.02
N TRP A 38 2.89 -9.72 0.05
CA TRP A 38 2.57 -8.60 -0.83
C TRP A 38 2.84 -9.02 -2.30
N GLY A 39 1.83 -8.91 -3.16
CA GLY A 39 1.95 -9.25 -4.57
C GLY A 39 1.91 -8.04 -5.50
N SER A 40 0.97 -7.11 -5.25
CA SER A 40 0.85 -5.89 -6.03
C SER A 40 0.11 -4.81 -5.25
N GLY A 41 0.17 -3.56 -5.71
CA GLY A 41 -0.53 -2.47 -5.07
C GLY A 41 -0.63 -1.21 -5.91
N TYR A 42 -1.51 -0.32 -5.47
CA TYR A 42 -1.73 1.01 -6.00
C TYR A 42 -1.89 1.99 -4.84
N TYR A 43 -1.20 3.12 -4.92
CA TYR A 43 -1.32 4.25 -4.01
C TYR A 43 -1.88 5.46 -4.76
N GLY A 44 -3.03 5.96 -4.31
CA GLY A 44 -3.69 7.16 -4.83
C GLY A 44 -4.07 8.17 -3.75
N GLY A 45 -3.48 8.04 -2.55
CA GLY A 45 -3.70 8.91 -1.40
C GLY A 45 -3.00 10.26 -1.53
N ASP A 46 -3.01 11.03 -0.44
CA ASP A 46 -2.40 12.35 -0.42
C ASP A 46 -0.88 12.28 -0.54
N ILE A 47 -0.33 13.19 -1.35
CA ILE A 47 1.09 13.33 -1.64
C ILE A 47 1.45 14.79 -1.31
N LYS A 48 2.55 15.04 -0.57
CA LYS A 48 2.93 16.38 -0.05
C LYS A 48 2.91 17.49 -1.12
N THR A 49 3.17 17.15 -2.38
CA THR A 49 3.24 18.09 -3.50
C THR A 49 1.87 18.45 -4.10
N ARG A 50 0.77 17.88 -3.62
CA ARG A 50 -0.58 18.12 -4.15
C ARG A 50 -1.23 19.32 -3.46
N LYS A 51 -0.88 20.55 -3.88
CA LYS A 51 -1.77 21.71 -3.74
C LYS A 51 -2.48 21.97 -5.07
N THR A 52 -3.77 21.61 -5.10
CA THR A 52 -4.82 22.16 -5.98
C THR A 52 -4.83 21.78 -7.46
N THR A 53 -6.07 21.70 -7.96
CA THR A 53 -6.55 21.81 -9.35
C THR A 53 -6.76 20.49 -10.10
N GLN A 54 -7.97 20.37 -10.67
CA GLN A 54 -8.47 19.26 -11.47
C GLN A 54 -7.49 18.89 -12.58
N PHE A 55 -6.60 17.93 -12.33
CA PHE A 55 -5.86 17.25 -13.38
C PHE A 55 -6.77 16.21 -14.02
N GLU A 56 -6.77 16.14 -15.35
CA GLU A 56 -7.48 15.09 -16.11
C GLU A 56 -7.21 13.71 -15.50
N GLU A 57 -8.27 12.90 -15.37
CA GLU A 57 -8.23 11.61 -14.66
C GLU A 57 -7.12 10.67 -15.17
N VAL A 58 -6.81 10.72 -16.47
CA VAL A 58 -5.76 9.92 -17.10
C VAL A 58 -4.35 10.33 -16.63
N ASN A 59 -4.12 11.63 -16.42
CA ASN A 59 -2.84 12.14 -15.91
C ASN A 59 -2.66 11.79 -14.42
N THR A 60 -3.75 11.70 -13.67
CA THR A 60 -3.74 11.32 -12.26
C THR A 60 -3.36 9.84 -12.08
N ASP A 61 -3.91 8.94 -12.90
CA ASP A 61 -3.56 7.51 -12.84
C ASP A 61 -2.08 7.25 -13.16
N MET A 62 -1.57 7.91 -14.19
CA MET A 62 -0.16 7.80 -14.57
C MET A 62 0.76 8.29 -13.45
N PHE A 63 0.40 9.40 -12.81
CA PHE A 63 1.14 9.95 -11.68
C PHE A 63 1.10 9.03 -10.45
N ASN A 64 -0.08 8.55 -10.07
CA ASN A 64 -0.27 7.65 -8.92
C ASN A 64 0.42 6.29 -9.15
N SER A 65 0.40 5.79 -10.39
CA SER A 65 1.19 4.60 -10.76
C SER A 65 2.68 4.86 -10.56
N LYS A 66 3.19 6.00 -11.03
CA LYS A 66 4.60 6.38 -10.82
C LYS A 66 4.93 6.49 -9.33
N ARG A 67 4.04 7.08 -8.52
CA ARG A 67 4.23 7.17 -7.06
C ARG A 67 4.26 5.79 -6.41
N SER A 68 3.37 4.90 -6.82
CA SER A 68 3.33 3.51 -6.35
C SER A 68 4.63 2.77 -6.66
N ASP A 69 5.19 2.96 -7.85
CA ASP A 69 6.48 2.39 -8.25
C ASP A 69 7.62 2.98 -7.43
N GLN A 70 7.67 4.29 -7.18
CA GLN A 70 8.69 4.92 -6.33
C GLN A 70 8.65 4.39 -4.89
N LEU A 71 7.46 4.19 -4.31
CA LEU A 71 7.31 3.62 -2.97
C LEU A 71 7.80 2.18 -2.91
N ARG A 72 7.55 1.40 -3.97
CA ARG A 72 8.04 0.03 -4.08
C ARG A 72 9.56 -0.04 -4.22
N GLU A 73 10.15 0.77 -5.10
CA GLU A 73 11.61 0.84 -5.27
C GLU A 73 12.30 1.24 -3.96
N LEU A 74 11.72 2.19 -3.21
CA LEU A 74 12.22 2.57 -1.90
C LEU A 74 12.16 1.41 -0.91
N TYR A 75 11.05 0.68 -0.84
CA TYR A 75 10.93 -0.51 0.00
C TYR A 75 12.00 -1.56 -0.34
N GLU A 76 12.18 -1.88 -1.62
CA GLU A 76 13.18 -2.84 -2.09
C GLU A 76 14.60 -2.39 -1.70
N SER A 77 14.91 -1.09 -1.83
CA SER A 77 16.19 -0.52 -1.40
C SER A 77 16.41 -0.61 0.12
N LEU A 78 15.34 -0.45 0.92
CA LEU A 78 15.43 -0.56 2.38
C LEU A 78 15.68 -2.01 2.82
N VAL A 79 15.01 -2.98 2.17
CA VAL A 79 15.17 -4.41 2.46
C VAL A 79 16.54 -4.93 2.03
N ALA A 80 17.06 -4.47 0.89
CA ALA A 80 18.40 -4.85 0.42
C ALA A 80 19.55 -4.29 1.30
N GLY A 81 19.26 -3.35 2.20
CA GLY A 81 20.23 -2.63 3.01
C GLY A 81 21.12 -1.68 2.18
N GLU A 82 21.81 -0.74 2.85
CA GLU A 82 22.73 0.21 2.20
C GLU A 82 24.02 -0.44 1.64
N SER A 83 24.02 -1.75 1.42
CA SER A 83 25.19 -2.52 0.94
C SER A 83 25.49 -2.32 -0.55
N ASN A 84 24.64 -1.59 -1.28
CA ASN A 84 24.83 -1.35 -2.70
C ASN A 84 24.66 0.14 -3.07
N SER A 85 25.55 0.98 -2.51
CA SER A 85 25.69 2.40 -2.84
C SER A 85 26.09 2.69 -4.30
N GLN A 86 26.16 1.67 -5.16
CA GLN A 86 26.52 1.80 -6.59
C GLN A 86 25.38 1.47 -7.58
N ALA A 87 24.24 0.95 -7.12
CA ALA A 87 23.03 0.98 -7.93
C ALA A 87 22.48 2.41 -7.88
N ARG A 88 23.02 3.28 -8.75
CA ARG A 88 22.63 4.69 -8.97
C ARG A 88 21.24 4.97 -8.39
N ARG A 89 21.15 5.53 -7.16
CA ARG A 89 19.91 6.15 -6.71
C ARG A 89 19.54 7.14 -7.82
N PRO A 90 18.42 6.97 -8.53
CA PRO A 90 17.99 8.00 -9.45
C PRO A 90 17.94 9.31 -8.66
N SER A 91 18.41 10.42 -9.24
CA SER A 91 18.41 11.73 -8.57
C SER A 91 17.01 12.20 -8.12
N THR A 92 15.97 11.42 -8.43
CA THR A 92 14.55 11.60 -8.10
C THR A 92 13.99 10.51 -7.18
N ALA A 93 14.85 9.67 -6.57
CA ALA A 93 14.45 8.63 -5.63
C ALA A 93 13.92 9.27 -4.33
N LEU A 94 12.82 8.75 -3.80
CA LEU A 94 12.23 9.25 -2.57
C LEU A 94 13.13 8.92 -1.39
N SER A 95 13.38 9.91 -0.52
CA SER A 95 13.93 9.63 0.81
C SER A 95 12.82 9.15 1.74
N PRO A 96 13.08 8.24 2.69
CA PRO A 96 12.13 7.90 3.74
C PRO A 96 11.60 9.14 4.50
N GLU A 97 12.44 10.17 4.65
CA GLU A 97 12.11 11.43 5.33
C GLU A 97 11.10 12.30 4.56
N ASP A 98 11.01 12.12 3.24
CA ASP A 98 10.14 12.91 2.38
C ASP A 98 8.70 12.38 2.34
N LEU A 99 8.44 11.19 2.89
CA LEU A 99 7.13 10.54 2.85
C LEU A 99 6.10 11.23 3.76
N THR A 100 4.84 11.24 3.34
CA THR A 100 3.71 11.47 4.27
C THR A 100 3.52 10.26 5.16
N ASP A 101 2.82 10.42 6.28
CA ASP A 101 2.48 9.29 7.14
C ASP A 101 1.68 8.22 6.38
N ALA A 102 0.81 8.62 5.44
CA ALA A 102 0.00 7.71 4.63
C ALA A 102 0.84 6.92 3.61
N GLU A 103 1.83 7.58 2.99
CA GLU A 103 2.79 6.93 2.11
C GLU A 103 3.66 5.96 2.89
N TRP A 104 4.06 6.36 4.10
CA TRP A 104 4.90 5.53 4.94
C TRP A 104 4.14 4.31 5.44
N TYR A 105 2.88 4.48 5.84
CA TYR A 105 1.97 3.38 6.15
C TYR A 105 1.80 2.41 4.98
N TYR A 106 1.58 2.91 3.76
CA TYR A 106 1.45 2.07 2.56
C TYR A 106 2.74 1.29 2.27
N LEU A 107 3.91 1.93 2.41
CA LEU A 107 5.19 1.28 2.22
C LEU A 107 5.42 0.18 3.26
N VAL A 108 5.19 0.46 4.56
CA VAL A 108 5.30 -0.54 5.63
C VAL A 108 4.32 -1.70 5.39
N CYS A 109 3.17 -1.48 4.73
CA CYS A 109 2.29 -2.59 4.34
C CYS A 109 3.01 -3.64 3.48
N MET A 110 4.00 -3.26 2.65
CA MET A 110 4.73 -4.21 1.80
C MET A 110 5.57 -5.23 2.61
N SER A 111 5.90 -4.94 3.86
CA SER A 111 6.66 -5.85 4.73
C SER A 111 5.79 -6.88 5.45
N PHE A 112 4.47 -6.76 5.37
CA PHE A 112 3.58 -7.67 6.09
C PHE A 112 3.44 -9.00 5.37
N VAL A 113 3.28 -10.02 6.22
CA VAL A 113 3.05 -11.39 5.82
C VAL A 113 1.93 -11.93 6.71
N PHE A 114 0.98 -12.66 6.13
CA PHE A 114 -0.17 -13.19 6.86
C PHE A 114 -0.27 -14.70 6.67
N ASN A 115 -0.29 -15.45 7.76
CA ASN A 115 -0.73 -16.85 7.68
C ASN A 115 -2.22 -16.89 7.30
N ILE A 116 -2.64 -17.96 6.63
CA ILE A 116 -4.07 -18.23 6.40
C ILE A 116 -4.79 -18.25 7.77
N GLY A 117 -5.96 -17.61 7.84
CA GLY A 117 -6.74 -17.44 9.08
C GLY A 117 -6.26 -16.32 10.02
N GLN A 118 -5.14 -15.63 9.71
CA GLN A 118 -4.60 -14.55 10.54
C GLN A 118 -4.77 -13.15 9.91
N GLY A 119 -5.06 -12.18 10.76
CA GLY A 119 -5.35 -10.80 10.33
C GLY A 119 -6.53 -10.74 9.34
N LEU A 120 -6.75 -9.55 8.76
CA LEU A 120 -7.81 -9.39 7.77
C LEU A 120 -7.53 -10.17 6.46
N PRO A 121 -6.33 -10.08 5.84
CA PRO A 121 -6.09 -10.80 4.58
C PRO A 121 -6.18 -12.32 4.73
N GLY A 122 -5.57 -12.90 5.77
CA GLY A 122 -5.59 -14.34 6.00
C GLY A 122 -6.97 -14.90 6.31
N ARG A 123 -7.77 -14.20 7.12
CA ARG A 123 -9.17 -14.60 7.41
C ARG A 123 -10.09 -14.46 6.21
N THR A 124 -9.98 -13.37 5.46
CA THR A 124 -10.78 -13.15 4.24
C THR A 124 -10.49 -14.26 3.22
N PHE A 125 -9.22 -14.66 3.09
CA PHE A 125 -8.82 -15.76 2.22
C PHE A 125 -9.33 -17.13 2.70
N GLU A 126 -9.24 -17.41 4.01
CA GLU A 126 -9.72 -18.68 4.60
C GLU A 126 -11.25 -18.84 4.48
N VAL A 127 -12.02 -17.79 4.81
CA VAL A 127 -13.49 -17.82 4.80
C VAL A 127 -14.05 -17.69 3.38
N GLY A 128 -13.29 -17.09 2.45
CA GLY A 128 -13.72 -16.86 1.08
C GLY A 128 -14.84 -15.81 0.94
N GLN A 129 -14.98 -14.92 1.94
CA GLN A 129 -16.01 -13.87 1.98
C GLN A 129 -15.36 -12.51 2.25
N PRO A 130 -15.88 -11.40 1.67
CA PRO A 130 -15.36 -10.07 1.92
C PRO A 130 -15.59 -9.66 3.38
N ILE A 131 -14.54 -9.12 4.01
CA ILE A 131 -14.61 -8.55 5.37
C ILE A 131 -14.42 -7.04 5.28
N TRP A 132 -15.36 -6.28 5.86
CA TRP A 132 -15.30 -4.84 5.96
C TRP A 132 -15.01 -4.42 7.40
N LEU A 133 -14.02 -3.55 7.57
CA LEU A 133 -13.69 -2.96 8.86
C LEU A 133 -13.81 -1.44 8.75
N CYS A 134 -14.84 -0.89 9.38
CA CYS A 134 -14.98 0.56 9.55
C CYS A 134 -14.24 0.99 10.83
N ASN A 135 -13.76 2.24 10.85
CA ASN A 135 -13.02 2.78 12.00
C ASN A 135 -11.83 1.90 12.42
N ALA A 136 -11.03 1.44 11.46
CA ALA A 136 -9.91 0.53 11.69
C ALA A 136 -8.86 1.10 12.68
N HIS A 137 -8.80 2.42 12.82
CA HIS A 137 -7.99 3.11 13.83
C HIS A 137 -8.50 2.88 15.26
N LEU A 138 -9.70 2.35 15.48
CA LEU A 138 -10.23 1.98 16.80
C LEU A 138 -10.13 0.47 17.06
N ALA A 139 -9.88 -0.32 16.01
CA ALA A 139 -9.80 -1.76 16.12
C ALA A 139 -8.65 -2.20 17.03
N GLU A 140 -8.87 -3.29 17.75
CA GLU A 140 -7.81 -3.94 18.53
C GLU A 140 -6.71 -4.46 17.60
N SER A 141 -5.46 -4.38 18.06
CA SER A 141 -4.30 -4.86 17.30
C SER A 141 -4.37 -6.35 16.98
N GLN A 142 -5.10 -7.13 17.79
CA GLN A 142 -5.35 -8.55 17.54
C GLN A 142 -6.25 -8.80 16.32
N VAL A 143 -7.15 -7.87 15.99
CA VAL A 143 -8.06 -7.94 14.84
C VAL A 143 -7.40 -7.32 13.60
N PHE A 144 -6.71 -6.20 13.81
CA PHE A 144 -6.01 -5.48 12.76
C PHE A 144 -4.63 -5.09 13.27
N VAL A 145 -3.62 -5.92 12.98
CA VAL A 145 -2.22 -5.70 13.41
C VAL A 145 -1.68 -4.34 12.96
N ARG A 146 -2.21 -3.82 11.84
CA ARG A 146 -1.87 -2.51 11.29
C ARG A 146 -2.62 -1.34 11.95
N SER A 147 -3.53 -1.59 12.89
CA SER A 147 -4.31 -0.54 13.59
C SER A 147 -3.41 0.45 14.32
N LEU A 148 -2.31 -0.01 14.91
CA LEU A 148 -1.35 0.86 15.61
C LEU A 148 -0.64 1.80 14.64
N LEU A 149 -0.20 1.30 13.48
CA LEU A 149 0.37 2.14 12.43
C LEU A 149 -0.67 3.13 11.89
N ALA A 150 -1.91 2.67 11.67
CA ALA A 150 -3.00 3.51 11.19
C ALA A 150 -3.40 4.61 12.19
N LYS A 151 -3.34 4.34 13.51
CA LYS A 151 -3.63 5.32 14.58
C LYS A 151 -2.65 6.49 14.58
N VAL A 152 -1.37 6.22 14.33
CA VAL A 152 -0.33 7.26 14.29
C VAL A 152 -0.45 8.09 13.01
N THR A 153 -0.81 7.45 11.90
CA THR A 153 -0.92 8.07 10.57
C THR A 153 -2.21 8.87 10.36
N PHE A 154 -3.32 8.45 10.97
CA PHE A 154 -4.62 9.10 10.84
C PHE A 154 -5.16 9.48 12.23
N PRO A 155 -4.56 10.47 12.91
CA PRO A 155 -5.09 10.96 14.17
C PRO A 155 -6.44 11.64 13.87
N SER A 156 -7.52 11.00 14.31
CA SER A 156 -8.90 11.50 14.36
C SER A 156 -9.24 12.60 13.34
N CYS A 157 -9.77 12.22 12.17
CA CYS A 157 -10.69 13.14 11.51
C CYS A 157 -11.89 13.29 12.45
N ASP A 158 -11.99 14.42 13.15
CA ASP A 158 -13.22 14.84 13.80
C ASP A 158 -14.27 15.00 12.70
N ILE A 159 -15.08 13.96 12.50
CA ILE A 159 -16.31 14.07 11.72
C ILE A 159 -17.29 14.80 12.63
N THR A 160 -17.47 16.10 12.35
CA THR A 160 -18.63 16.85 12.83
C THR A 160 -19.84 16.50 11.96
#